data_AF-A0A2M7PU43-F1
#
_entry.id   AF-A0A2M7PU43-F1
#
_cell.length_a   1.000
_cell.length_b   1.000
_cell.length_c   1.000
_cell.angle_alpha   90.00
_cell.angle_beta   90.00
_cell.angle_gamma   90.00
#
_symmetry.space_group_name_H-M   'P 1'
#
loop_
_entity.id
_entity.type
_entity.pdbx_description
1 polymer ?
#
loop_
_entity_poly.entity_id
_entity_poly.type
_entity_poly.pdbx_seq_one_letter_code
_entity_poly.pdbx_strand_id
1 'polypeptide(L)' 'MVAMCVSAQPKLSKSFKISTTKPYQVVDAQMKQYFTDNKGFTYSIKTNGDDVTLQKFDIQNMKEVARKEYHDGPP' A
#
# COMPACT_ATOMS: atom_id res chain seq x y z
N MET A 1 -45.22 4.61 37.11
CA MET A 1 -44.55 3.46 36.46
C MET A 1 -43.34 4.03 35.71
N VAL A 2 -42.12 3.85 36.23
CA VAL A 2 -40.90 4.45 35.65
C VAL A 2 -40.24 3.40 34.78
N ALA A 3 -40.23 3.62 33.46
CA ALA A 3 -39.54 2.76 32.52
C ALA A 3 -38.04 3.07 32.56
N MET A 4 -37.24 2.19 33.17
CA MET A 4 -35.78 2.23 33.08
C MET A 4 -35.37 1.75 31.68
N CYS A 5 -34.92 2.67 30.82
CA CYS A 5 -34.21 2.30 29.59
C CYS A 5 -32.82 1.77 29.96
N VAL A 6 -32.65 0.44 29.90
CA VAL A 6 -31.33 -0.19 30.04
C VAL A 6 -30.59 0.00 28.71
N SER A 7 -29.68 0.97 28.66
CA SER A 7 -28.68 1.04 27.59
C SER A 7 -27.66 -0.08 27.79
N ALA A 8 -27.87 -1.21 27.11
CA ALA A 8 -26.87 -2.25 27.01
C ALA A 8 -25.68 -1.72 26.18
N GLN A 9 -24.69 -1.11 26.84
CA GLN A 9 -23.39 -0.89 26.22
C GLN A 9 -22.80 -2.28 25.92
N PRO A 10 -22.54 -2.66 24.65
CA PRO A 10 -21.80 -3.88 24.38
C PRO A 10 -20.46 -3.75 25.12
N LYS A 11 -20.14 -4.72 25.98
CA LYS A 11 -18.83 -4.83 26.63
C LYS A 11 -17.79 -4.91 25.51
N LEU A 12 -17.24 -3.75 25.12
CA LEU A 12 -16.07 -3.67 24.26
C LEU A 12 -14.98 -4.52 24.92
N SER A 13 -14.51 -5.55 24.21
CA SER A 13 -13.49 -6.44 24.75
C SER A 13 -12.28 -5.60 25.15
N LYS A 14 -11.92 -5.59 26.44
CA LYS A 14 -10.81 -4.79 26.98
C LYS A 14 -9.43 -5.21 26.46
N SER A 15 -9.39 -6.23 25.61
CA SER A 15 -8.17 -6.91 25.17
C SER A 15 -8.23 -7.15 23.67
N PHE A 16 -8.14 -6.08 22.87
CA PHE A 16 -7.76 -6.21 21.48
C PHE A 16 -6.22 -6.24 21.40
N LYS A 17 -5.67 -7.22 20.69
CA LYS A 17 -4.23 -7.26 20.40
C LYS A 17 -4.00 -6.54 19.09
N ILE A 18 -3.28 -5.42 19.11
CA ILE A 18 -2.79 -4.77 17.89
C ILE A 18 -1.42 -5.36 17.57
N SER A 19 -1.24 -5.83 16.33
CA SER A 19 0.09 -6.08 15.77
C SER A 19 0.37 -5.03 14.70
N THR A 20 1.45 -4.27 14.86
CA THR A 20 1.96 -3.39 13.81
C THR A 20 3.07 -4.11 13.06
N THR A 21 3.09 -3.96 11.74
CA THR A 21 4.20 -4.40 10.89
C THR A 21 4.88 -3.17 10.30
N LYS A 22 6.12 -3.32 9.81
CA LYS A 22 6.76 -2.24 9.07
C LYS A 22 5.93 -1.97 7.80
N PRO A 23 5.58 -0.72 7.50
CA PRO A 23 4.87 -0.40 6.27
C PRO A 23 5.74 -0.76 5.07
N TYR A 24 5.10 -1.16 3.96
CA TYR A 24 5.80 -1.35 2.71
C TYR A 24 6.40 -0.02 2.25
N GLN A 25 7.65 -0.05 1.76
CA GLN A 25 8.27 1.15 1.24
C GLN A 25 7.55 1.63 -0.02
N VAL A 26 7.05 2.86 0.03
CA VAL A 26 6.38 3.51 -1.10
C VAL A 26 7.42 4.36 -1.83
N VAL A 27 7.61 4.09 -3.11
CA VAL A 27 8.34 5.00 -3.99
C VAL A 27 7.35 6.06 -4.47
N ASP A 28 7.62 7.32 -4.14
CA ASP A 28 6.85 8.46 -4.64
C ASP A 28 7.62 9.17 -5.76
N ALA A 29 6.90 9.79 -6.68
CA ALA A 29 7.47 10.46 -7.84
C ALA A 29 6.50 11.47 -8.43
N GLN A 30 7.00 12.52 -9.08
CA GLN A 30 6.17 13.55 -9.70
C GLN A 30 5.25 12.95 -10.78
N MET A 31 5.77 12.04 -11.61
CA MET A 31 4.99 11.33 -12.62
C MET A 31 4.89 9.85 -12.27
N LYS A 32 3.68 9.29 -12.40
CA LYS A 32 3.40 7.88 -12.16
C LYS A 32 2.51 7.34 -13.27
N GLN A 33 2.90 6.23 -13.87
CA GLN A 33 2.10 5.50 -14.85
C GLN A 33 1.95 4.05 -14.40
N TYR A 34 0.77 3.49 -14.64
CA TYR A 34 0.44 2.12 -14.25
C TYR A 34 -0.18 1.39 -15.43
N PHE A 35 0.20 0.13 -15.61
CA PHE A 35 -0.42 -0.75 -16.59
C PHE A 35 -0.48 -2.17 -16.04
N THR A 36 -1.55 -2.87 -16.39
CA THR A 36 -1.86 -4.22 -15.90
C THR A 36 -1.84 -5.17 -17.09
N ASP A 37 -1.22 -6.34 -16.92
CA ASP A 37 -1.05 -7.31 -18.00
C ASP A 37 -2.22 -8.30 -18.15
N ASN A 38 -3.28 -8.15 -17.35
CA ASN A 38 -4.42 -9.05 -17.21
C ASN A 38 -4.05 -10.51 -16.85
N LYS A 39 -2.80 -10.76 -16.44
CA LYS A 39 -2.26 -12.07 -16.03
C LYS A 39 -1.90 -12.10 -14.54
N GLY A 40 -2.36 -11.12 -13.77
CA GLY A 40 -2.14 -11.03 -12.33
C GLY A 40 -0.97 -10.13 -11.94
N PHE A 41 -0.37 -9.39 -12.88
CA PHE A 41 0.67 -8.42 -12.56
C PHE A 41 0.30 -6.99 -12.96
N THR A 42 0.67 -6.05 -12.10
CA THR A 42 0.63 -4.61 -12.38
C THR A 42 2.04 -4.07 -12.35
N TYR A 43 2.34 -3.22 -13.33
CA TYR A 43 3.61 -2.54 -13.45
C TYR A 43 3.41 -1.07 -13.15
N SER A 44 4.37 -0.47 -12.46
CA SER A 44 4.40 0.98 -12.26
C SER A 44 5.71 1.56 -12.78
N ILE A 45 5.60 2.64 -13.55
CA ILE A 45 6.71 3.49 -13.95
C ILE A 45 6.58 4.79 -13.17
N LYS A 46 7.64 5.17 -12.46
CA LYS A 46 7.69 6.36 -11.62
C LYS A 46 8.89 7.19 -12.04
N THR A 47 8.65 8.45 -12.40
CA THR A 47 9.68 9.35 -12.91
C THR A 47 9.74 10.61 -12.06
N ASN A 48 10.93 10.96 -11.61
CA ASN A 48 11.20 12.14 -10.79
C ASN A 48 12.52 12.79 -11.25
N GLY A 49 12.44 13.74 -12.19
CA GLY A 49 13.62 14.27 -12.86
C GLY A 49 14.34 13.17 -13.64
N ASP A 50 15.63 12.99 -13.36
CA ASP A 50 16.50 12.00 -14.01
C ASP A 50 16.37 10.59 -13.42
N ASP A 51 15.57 10.43 -12.36
CA ASP A 51 15.29 9.14 -11.73
C ASP A 51 14.07 8.46 -12.34
N VAL A 52 14.24 7.21 -12.76
CA VAL A 52 13.16 6.33 -13.22
C VAL A 52 13.15 5.04 -12.40
N THR A 53 12.05 4.80 -11.71
CA THR A 53 11.79 3.54 -11.00
C THR A 53 10.74 2.71 -11.74
N LEU A 54 11.09 1.47 -12.04
CA LEU A 54 10.21 0.44 -12.57
C LEU A 54 9.92 -0.59 -11.48
N GLN A 55 8.64 -0.80 -11.17
CA GLN A 55 8.22 -1.80 -10.18
C GLN A 55 7.21 -2.77 -10.81
N LYS A 56 7.30 -4.05 -10.44
CA LYS A 56 6.33 -5.09 -10.78
C LYS A 56 5.65 -5.57 -9.50
N PHE A 57 4.33 -5.60 -9.50
CA PHE A 57 3.50 -6.05 -8.38
C PHE A 57 2.69 -7.29 -8.78
N ASP A 58 2.66 -8.27 -7.89
CA ASP A 58 1.71 -9.37 -7.90
C ASP A 58 0.40 -8.89 -7.27
N ILE A 59 -0.68 -8.91 -8.05
CA ILE A 59 -2.00 -8.41 -7.65
C ILE A 59 -2.65 -9.34 -6.62
N GLN A 60 -2.42 -10.65 -6.71
CA GLN A 60 -3.05 -11.62 -5.81
C GLN A 60 -2.43 -11.54 -4.41
N ASN A 61 -1.11 -11.42 -4.35
CA ASN A 61 -0.37 -11.37 -3.10
C ASN A 61 -0.15 -9.95 -2.58
N MET A 62 -0.60 -8.93 -3.32
CA MET A 62 -0.44 -7.50 -3.00
C MET A 62 1.01 -7.14 -2.67
N LYS A 63 1.96 -7.73 -3.40
CA LYS A 63 3.39 -7.67 -3.08
C LYS A 63 4.21 -7.21 -4.28
N GLU A 64 5.19 -6.37 -4.03
CA GLU A 64 6.23 -6.05 -5.01
C GLU A 64 7.10 -7.29 -5.28
N VAL A 65 7.20 -7.67 -6.55
CA VAL A 65 7.95 -8.84 -7.02
C VAL A 65 9.35 -8.42 -7.48
N ALA A 66 9.45 -7.27 -8.15
CA ALA A 66 10.70 -6.78 -8.70
C ALA A 66 10.71 -5.25 -8.74
N ARG A 67 11.92 -4.69 -8.60
CA ARG A 67 12.20 -3.27 -8.76
C ARG A 67 13.48 -3.08 -9.53
N LYS A 68 13.50 -2.07 -10.39
CA LYS A 68 14.71 -1.58 -11.05
C LYS A 68 14.69 -0.07 -11.08
N GLU A 69 15.81 0.52 -10.71
CA GLU A 69 16.01 1.96 -10.64
C GLU A 69 17.05 2.35 -11.70
N TYR A 70 16.78 3.45 -12.39
CA TYR A 70 17.65 4.05 -13.39
C TYR A 70 17.83 5.52 -13.01
N HIS A 71 19.05 6.00 -13.16
CA HIS A 71 19.40 7.40 -12.98
C HIS A 71 20.17 7.84 -14.23
N ASP A 72 19.71 8.90 -14.89
CA ASP A 72 20.35 9.46 -16.08
C ASP A 72 20.66 10.95 -15.88
N GLY A 73 21.36 11.27 -14.79
CA GLY A 73 21.91 12.59 -14.51
C GLY A 73 23.35 12.73 -15.02
N PRO A 74 23.86 13.98 -15.15
CA PRO A 74 25.28 14.20 -15.46
C PRO A 74 26.21 13.55 -14.39
N PRO A 75 27.42 13.10 -14.77
CA PRO A 75 28.38 12.46 -13.87
C PRO A 75 28.90 13.39 -12.75
#